data_AF-A0AAV0TYB6-F1
#
_entry.id   AF-A0AAV0TYB6-F1
#
_cell.length_a   1.000
_cell.length_b   1.000
_cell.length_c   1.000
_cell.angle_alpha   90.00
_cell.angle_beta   90.00
_cell.angle_gamma   90.00
#
_symmetry.space_group_name_H-M   'P 1'
#
loop_
_entity.id
_entity.type
_entity.pdbx_description
1 polymer ?
#
loop_
_entity_poly.entity_id
_entity_poly.type
_entity_poly.pdbx_seq_one_letter_code
_entity_poly.pdbx_strand_id
1 'polypeptide(L)'
;MAGTKLSGRQIMQLFYTKVSQVLSTKNKDGESEVSTVFRCKCGKTRAQKLKHGYTNLVQHVVVKHSDWIMATMRENYPSSVPAMVNCIKSSTIVNKKQTRAQGDDVLTTDDKEETKENAIVSELKDEEVESITQATMTVKTLPKVQKRSDYLSWDDYFMSVAFLSAMRSKDPSTQVGACIVNSERKIVGIGYNGFPNRCGDDELPWARESETNSPLDTKYPYVCHAEMNAILNKNSTDVKGCTMYVALFPCNECAKLIIQSGISRIVYCSDKYKQDWKFVASRRLLDMAGVQYTQHQLQRSKVVIDFTSVR
;
A
#
# COMPACT_ATOMS: atom_id res chain seq x y z
N MET A 1 21.34 14.72 -17.70
CA MET A 1 22.26 15.76 -17.18
C MET A 1 22.76 15.35 -15.81
N ALA A 2 24.04 15.55 -15.52
CA ALA A 2 24.73 15.08 -14.32
C ALA A 2 24.15 15.70 -13.04
N GLY A 3 23.80 14.85 -12.07
CA GLY A 3 23.28 15.28 -10.77
C GLY A 3 24.37 15.96 -9.95
N THR A 4 24.28 17.28 -9.77
CA THR A 4 25.11 18.04 -8.86
C THR A 4 24.83 17.58 -7.41
N LYS A 5 25.81 16.91 -6.79
CA LYS A 5 25.75 16.56 -5.36
C LYS A 5 25.76 17.85 -4.53
N LEU A 6 24.68 18.11 -3.81
CA LEU A 6 24.60 19.23 -2.86
C LEU A 6 25.57 19.01 -1.70
N SER A 7 26.30 20.05 -1.32
CA SER A 7 27.14 20.06 -0.12
C SER A 7 26.30 20.04 1.16
N GLY A 8 26.87 19.55 2.27
CA GLY A 8 26.17 19.50 3.57
C GLY A 8 25.67 20.88 4.05
N ARG A 9 26.34 21.97 3.66
CA ARG A 9 25.91 23.35 3.96
C ARG A 9 24.66 23.76 3.18
N GLN A 10 24.55 23.36 1.91
CA GLN A 10 23.36 23.61 1.08
C GLN A 10 22.15 22.81 1.60
N ILE A 11 22.36 21.55 1.99
CA ILE A 11 21.33 20.72 2.62
C ILE A 11 20.81 21.37 3.91
N MET A 12 21.69 21.94 4.73
CA MET A 12 21.30 22.65 5.95
C MET A 12 20.42 23.87 5.68
N GLN A 13 20.78 24.69 4.69
CA GLN A 13 20.01 25.89 4.35
C GLN A 13 18.64 25.55 3.77
N LEU A 14 18.50 24.41 3.08
CA LEU A 14 17.22 23.94 2.59
C LEU A 14 16.28 23.56 3.75
N PHE A 15 16.77 22.76 4.69
CA PHE A 15 15.90 22.08 5.66
C PHE A 15 15.82 22.74 7.05
N TYR A 16 16.79 23.58 7.43
CA TYR A 16 16.89 24.17 8.76
C TYR A 16 17.06 25.70 8.71
N THR A 17 16.55 26.36 9.74
CA THR A 17 16.81 27.77 10.02
C THR A 17 17.63 27.86 11.31
N LYS A 18 18.70 28.67 11.28
CA LYS A 18 19.45 29.02 12.50
C LYS A 18 18.55 29.93 13.34
N VAL A 19 18.24 29.54 14.56
CA VAL A 19 17.25 30.27 15.38
C VAL A 19 17.90 31.38 16.18
N SER A 20 19.06 31.15 16.80
CA SER A 20 19.89 32.18 17.46
C SER A 20 21.14 31.55 18.10
N GLN A 21 22.10 32.40 18.47
CA GLN A 21 23.25 32.10 19.31
C GLN A 21 22.89 32.35 20.77
N VAL A 22 23.65 31.70 21.67
CA VAL A 22 23.73 31.93 23.13
C VAL A 22 22.81 31.06 23.99
N LEU A 23 23.32 29.87 24.34
CA LEU A 23 23.30 29.39 25.72
C LEU A 23 24.76 29.20 26.13
N SER A 24 25.26 30.09 26.98
CA SER A 24 26.57 29.94 27.62
C SER A 24 26.40 28.96 28.77
N THR A 25 26.89 27.73 28.59
CA THR A 25 27.10 26.81 29.71
C THR A 25 28.60 26.75 29.94
N LYS A 26 29.06 27.20 31.10
CA LYS A 26 30.46 27.02 31.52
C LYS A 26 30.72 25.53 31.67
N ASN A 27 31.70 24.99 30.93
CA ASN A 27 32.21 23.65 31.21
C ASN A 27 33.06 23.68 32.50
N LYS A 28 33.35 22.50 33.06
CA LYS A 28 34.08 22.34 34.35
C LYS A 28 35.45 23.03 34.39
N ASP A 29 35.99 23.41 33.23
CA ASP A 29 37.29 24.06 33.06
C ASP A 29 37.21 25.58 32.81
N GLY A 30 36.02 26.19 32.94
CA GLY A 30 35.86 27.65 32.87
C GLY A 30 35.76 28.26 31.47
N GLU A 31 35.91 27.47 30.39
CA GLU A 31 35.73 27.94 29.02
C GLU A 31 34.24 28.04 28.60
N SER A 32 33.93 29.10 27.86
CA SER A 32 32.61 29.39 27.30
C SER A 32 32.41 28.67 25.96
N GLU A 33 31.65 27.56 25.96
CA GLU A 33 31.34 26.81 24.73
C GLU A 33 30.15 27.44 23.98
N VAL A 34 30.40 28.11 22.85
CA VAL A 34 29.34 28.71 22.03
C VAL A 34 28.64 27.63 21.21
N SER A 35 27.40 27.33 21.56
CA SER A 35 26.58 26.37 20.83
C SER A 35 25.53 27.02 19.94
N THR A 36 25.46 26.56 18.68
CA THR A 36 24.47 27.05 17.71
C THR A 36 23.28 26.07 17.66
N VAL A 37 22.07 26.62 17.78
CA VAL A 37 20.83 25.84 17.76
C VAL A 37 20.12 25.99 16.42
N PHE A 38 19.70 24.87 15.85
CA PHE A 38 18.99 24.79 14.57
C PHE A 38 17.57 24.28 14.77
N ARG A 39 16.63 24.78 13.96
CA ARG A 39 15.22 24.34 13.93
C ARG A 39 14.85 23.91 12.52
N CYS A 40 14.17 22.77 12.39
CA CYS A 40 13.64 22.29 11.12
C CYS A 40 12.56 23.26 10.62
N LYS A 41 12.60 23.63 9.34
CA LYS A 41 11.56 24.47 8.73
C LYS A 41 10.21 23.76 8.63
N CYS A 42 10.20 22.43 8.70
CA CYS A 42 8.97 21.63 8.77
C CYS A 42 8.10 21.91 10.02
N GLY A 43 8.64 22.59 11.05
CA GLY A 43 7.91 22.94 12.27
C GLY A 43 7.60 21.76 13.22
N LYS A 44 7.84 20.52 12.79
CA LYS A 44 7.49 19.30 13.53
C LYS A 44 8.51 18.87 14.58
N THR A 45 9.68 19.50 14.64
CA THR A 45 10.75 19.14 15.58
C THR A 45 11.15 20.30 16.47
N ARG A 46 11.40 20.00 17.76
CA ARG A 46 12.02 20.95 18.69
C ARG A 46 13.42 21.32 18.21
N ALA A 47 13.87 22.53 18.53
CA ALA A 47 15.19 22.99 18.15
C ALA A 47 16.28 22.15 18.84
N GLN A 48 17.33 21.76 18.12
CA GLN A 48 18.36 20.84 18.64
C GLN A 48 19.78 21.39 18.45
N LYS A 49 20.65 21.10 19.41
CA LYS A 49 22.10 21.35 19.36
C LYS A 49 22.75 20.19 18.60
N LEU A 50 23.31 20.46 17.43
CA LEU A 50 24.04 19.46 16.65
C LEU A 50 25.45 19.32 17.23
N LYS A 51 25.73 18.18 17.87
CA LYS A 51 27.01 17.95 18.58
C LYS A 51 28.20 17.64 17.65
N HIS A 52 28.01 17.13 16.43
CA HIS A 52 29.10 16.58 15.61
C HIS A 52 28.97 16.89 14.11
N GLY A 53 29.06 18.16 13.73
CA GLY A 53 29.16 18.56 12.33
C GLY A 53 27.98 18.15 11.43
N TYR A 54 28.13 18.41 10.13
CA TYR A 54 27.06 18.31 9.14
C TYR A 54 26.75 16.87 8.66
N THR A 55 27.54 15.88 9.07
CA THR A 55 27.52 14.51 8.49
C THR A 55 26.37 13.64 8.99
N ASN A 56 25.95 13.76 10.26
CA ASN A 56 24.83 12.98 10.81
C ASN A 56 23.43 13.53 10.48
N LEU A 57 23.39 14.54 9.61
CA LEU A 57 22.21 15.37 9.38
C LEU A 57 21.34 14.85 8.23
N VAL A 58 21.98 14.20 7.25
CA VAL A 58 21.29 13.50 6.16
C VAL A 58 20.44 12.37 6.74
N GLN A 59 20.96 11.61 7.70
CA GLN A 59 20.19 10.57 8.38
C GLN A 59 18.99 11.15 9.15
N HIS A 60 19.15 12.26 9.87
CA HIS A 60 18.04 12.84 10.63
C HIS A 60 16.88 13.30 9.71
N VAL A 61 17.18 13.95 8.58
CA VAL A 61 16.16 14.44 7.63
C VAL A 61 15.52 13.29 6.86
N VAL A 62 16.31 12.33 6.38
CA VAL A 62 15.81 11.14 5.68
C VAL A 62 14.91 10.29 6.57
N VAL A 63 15.28 10.12 7.84
CA VAL A 63 14.52 9.25 8.77
C VAL A 63 13.28 9.93 9.32
N LYS A 64 13.34 11.22 9.67
CA LYS A 64 12.22 11.92 10.34
C LYS A 64 11.27 12.62 9.37
N HIS A 65 11.70 12.91 8.14
CA HIS A 65 11.00 13.78 7.20
C HIS A 65 11.08 13.30 5.75
N SER A 66 11.03 11.98 5.51
CA SER A 66 11.03 11.37 4.17
C SER A 66 10.00 12.01 3.23
N ASP A 67 8.80 12.29 3.73
CA ASP A 67 7.70 12.87 2.95
C ASP A 67 8.02 14.28 2.43
N TRP A 68 8.81 15.04 3.20
CA TRP A 68 9.20 16.40 2.82
C TRP A 68 10.31 16.38 1.78
N ILE A 69 11.28 15.46 1.88
CA ILE A 69 12.28 15.24 0.82
C ILE A 69 11.60 14.88 -0.49
N MET A 70 10.62 13.97 -0.45
CA MET A 70 9.87 13.57 -1.64
C MET A 70 9.06 14.74 -2.22
N ALA A 71 8.56 15.66 -1.40
CA ALA A 71 7.90 16.88 -1.86
C ALA A 71 8.87 17.88 -2.51
N THR A 72 10.04 18.14 -1.91
CA THR A 72 11.04 19.06 -2.49
C THR A 72 11.68 18.47 -3.76
N MET A 73 11.83 17.15 -3.83
CA MET A 73 12.26 16.47 -5.05
C MET A 73 11.19 16.53 -6.15
N ARG A 74 9.89 16.47 -5.80
CA ARG A 74 8.79 16.72 -6.76
C ARG A 74 8.76 18.15 -7.29
N GLU A 75 9.09 19.15 -6.47
CA GLU A 75 9.15 20.55 -6.92
C GLU A 75 10.32 20.79 -7.89
N ASN A 76 11.47 20.13 -7.68
CA ASN A 76 12.63 20.23 -8.57
C ASN A 76 12.58 19.30 -9.79
N TYR A 77 11.68 18.31 -9.78
CA TYR A 77 11.39 17.41 -10.89
C TYR A 77 9.88 17.29 -11.05
N PRO A 78 9.21 18.27 -11.69
CA PRO A 78 7.79 18.19 -11.93
C PRO A 78 7.50 16.95 -12.79
N SER A 79 6.76 16.01 -12.21
CA SER A 79 6.13 14.92 -12.95
C SER A 79 5.10 15.52 -13.91
N SER A 80 5.02 15.01 -15.13
CA SER A 80 4.06 15.44 -16.16
C SER A 80 2.60 15.07 -15.85
N VAL A 81 2.30 14.61 -14.63
CA VAL A 81 0.95 14.19 -14.20
C VAL A 81 0.54 15.02 -12.96
N PRO A 82 -0.58 15.76 -12.99
CA PRO A 82 -1.04 16.54 -11.85
C PRO A 82 -1.43 15.63 -10.67
N ALA A 83 -0.89 15.90 -9.48
CA ALA A 83 -1.29 15.22 -8.25
C ALA A 83 -2.56 15.88 -7.65
N MET A 84 -3.63 15.11 -7.49
CA MET A 84 -4.83 15.57 -6.77
C MET A 84 -4.58 15.66 -5.26
N VAL A 85 -4.96 16.79 -4.68
CA VAL A 85 -4.84 17.10 -3.24
C VAL A 85 -6.10 16.60 -2.52
N ASN A 86 -5.97 15.58 -1.68
CA ASN A 86 -7.03 15.22 -0.72
C ASN A 86 -6.78 15.89 0.62
N CYS A 87 -7.62 16.88 0.93
CA CYS A 87 -7.74 17.52 2.23
C CYS A 87 -8.80 16.76 3.04
N ILE A 88 -8.43 16.15 4.17
CA ILE A 88 -9.40 15.74 5.19
C ILE A 88 -8.93 16.27 6.53
N LYS A 89 -9.63 17.29 7.03
CA LYS A 89 -9.69 17.64 8.45
C LYS A 89 -10.94 16.97 9.04
N SER A 90 -10.78 16.25 10.14
CA SER A 90 -11.83 16.10 11.17
C SER A 90 -11.21 15.79 12.53
N SER A 91 -11.02 16.86 13.29
CA SER A 91 -11.49 17.07 14.67
C SER A 91 -12.74 16.22 15.05
N THR A 92 -13.01 15.73 16.27
CA THR A 92 -12.42 15.77 17.63
C THR A 92 -13.24 14.75 18.50
N ILE A 93 -12.75 14.51 19.72
CA ILE A 93 -13.45 14.12 20.97
C ILE A 93 -13.36 12.63 21.36
N VAL A 94 -12.37 12.38 22.22
CA VAL A 94 -12.29 11.26 23.16
C VAL A 94 -13.04 11.69 24.43
N ASN A 95 -14.06 10.93 24.84
CA ASN A 95 -14.59 10.98 26.21
C ASN A 95 -14.28 9.67 26.93
N LYS A 96 -13.34 9.74 27.88
CA LYS A 96 -13.16 8.76 28.95
C LYS A 96 -14.32 8.93 29.95
N LYS A 97 -14.97 7.83 30.35
CA LYS A 97 -15.47 7.69 31.72
C LYS A 97 -15.37 6.23 32.16
N GLN A 98 -14.72 6.07 33.30
CA GLN A 98 -14.55 4.84 34.06
C GLN A 98 -15.92 4.37 34.61
N THR A 99 -16.13 3.06 34.66
CA THR A 99 -17.13 2.45 35.54
C THR A 99 -16.47 1.34 36.35
N ARG A 100 -16.54 1.51 37.68
CA ARG A 100 -16.35 0.49 38.71
C ARG A 100 -17.57 0.62 39.61
N ALA A 101 -18.28 -0.47 39.85
CA ALA A 101 -19.19 -0.60 40.99
C ALA A 101 -19.41 -2.09 41.31
N GLN A 102 -19.21 -2.43 42.57
CA GLN A 102 -19.70 -3.60 43.29
C GLN A 102 -20.93 -3.15 44.11
N GLY A 103 -21.85 -4.08 44.40
CA GLY A 103 -22.60 -4.11 45.66
C GLY A 103 -24.08 -3.68 45.61
N ASP A 104 -24.95 -4.69 45.50
CA ASP A 104 -26.06 -5.07 46.39
C ASP A 104 -27.26 -4.13 46.73
N ASP A 105 -28.44 -4.76 46.55
CA ASP A 105 -29.64 -4.81 47.40
C ASP A 105 -30.83 -3.81 47.32
N VAL A 106 -31.99 -4.42 46.96
CA VAL A 106 -33.31 -4.44 47.65
C VAL A 106 -34.40 -3.39 47.32
N LEU A 107 -35.51 -3.97 46.81
CA LEU A 107 -36.97 -3.73 46.93
C LEU A 107 -37.59 -2.33 47.14
N THR A 108 -38.50 -2.02 46.18
CA THR A 108 -39.92 -1.58 46.29
C THR A 108 -40.37 -0.63 47.42
N THR A 109 -41.04 0.47 47.04
CA THR A 109 -42.50 0.68 47.23
C THR A 109 -42.97 1.95 46.48
N ASP A 110 -44.22 1.89 46.02
CA ASP A 110 -45.06 2.93 45.42
C ASP A 110 -45.29 4.17 46.33
N ASP A 111 -45.50 5.34 45.74
CA ASP A 111 -46.75 6.10 45.88
C ASP A 111 -46.79 7.38 45.01
N LYS A 112 -48.01 7.71 44.56
CA LYS A 112 -48.42 8.72 43.57
C LYS A 112 -48.95 10.00 44.25
N GLU A 113 -48.96 11.12 43.51
CA GLU A 113 -50.06 12.11 43.40
C GLU A 113 -49.66 13.17 42.34
N GLU A 114 -50.22 13.26 41.11
CA GLU A 114 -51.55 13.67 40.61
C GLU A 114 -51.88 15.18 40.78
N THR A 115 -52.11 15.99 39.74
CA THR A 115 -53.37 16.18 38.96
C THR A 115 -53.12 17.30 37.91
N LYS A 116 -53.82 17.48 36.76
CA LYS A 116 -55.27 17.71 36.54
C LYS A 116 -55.67 17.64 35.04
N GLU A 117 -56.91 17.14 34.82
CA GLU A 117 -58.02 17.62 33.94
C GLU A 117 -57.81 17.72 32.41
N ASN A 118 -58.73 17.33 31.50
CA ASN A 118 -60.16 17.05 31.58
C ASN A 118 -60.59 16.12 30.42
N ALA A 119 -61.59 15.28 30.69
CA ALA A 119 -62.33 14.49 29.70
C ALA A 119 -63.69 15.14 29.41
N ILE A 120 -64.05 15.33 28.14
CA ILE A 120 -65.46 15.35 27.67
C ILE A 120 -65.47 14.78 26.25
N VAL A 121 -66.12 13.62 26.09
CA VAL A 121 -66.57 13.09 24.80
C VAL A 121 -68.08 13.32 24.73
N SER A 122 -68.55 13.98 23.68
CA SER A 122 -69.97 13.99 23.31
C SER A 122 -70.12 13.88 21.80
N GLU A 123 -70.61 12.71 21.38
CA GLU A 123 -71.40 12.36 20.21
C GLU A 123 -71.65 13.44 19.15
N LEU A 124 -71.11 13.23 17.94
CA LEU A 124 -71.72 13.69 16.69
C LEU A 124 -71.59 12.60 15.61
N LYS A 125 -72.73 11.95 15.39
CA LYS A 125 -73.30 11.23 14.24
C LYS A 125 -72.38 10.86 13.07
N ASP A 126 -72.38 9.56 12.81
CA ASP A 126 -71.91 8.88 11.59
C ASP A 126 -72.64 9.43 10.35
N GLU A 127 -72.00 10.33 9.58
CA GLU A 127 -72.29 10.52 8.14
C GLU A 127 -71.29 11.44 7.40
N GLU A 128 -70.26 12.00 8.05
CA GLU A 128 -69.29 12.89 7.39
C GLU A 128 -67.81 12.52 7.59
N VAL A 129 -67.48 11.24 7.83
CA VAL A 129 -66.08 10.76 7.89
C VAL A 129 -65.72 9.87 6.69
N GLU A 130 -66.26 10.18 5.51
CA GLU A 130 -65.88 9.52 4.25
C GLU A 130 -65.07 10.41 3.31
N SER A 131 -64.42 11.46 3.83
CA SER A 131 -63.57 12.36 3.03
C SER A 131 -62.18 12.66 3.60
N ILE A 132 -61.77 12.08 4.74
CA ILE A 132 -60.46 12.38 5.37
C ILE A 132 -59.56 11.14 5.59
N THR A 133 -60.00 9.92 5.26
CA THR A 133 -59.20 8.69 5.39
C THR A 133 -58.44 8.27 4.12
N GLN A 134 -58.16 9.21 3.20
CA GLN A 134 -57.18 9.03 2.11
C GLN A 134 -56.02 10.02 2.23
N ALA A 135 -55.32 9.97 3.36
CA ALA A 135 -53.94 10.41 3.42
C ALA A 135 -53.12 9.34 4.14
N THR A 136 -53.12 8.13 3.58
CA THR A 136 -52.12 7.11 3.87
C THR A 136 -50.77 7.73 3.50
N MET A 137 -50.07 8.29 4.49
CA MET A 137 -48.69 8.70 4.32
C MET A 137 -47.89 7.42 4.05
N THR A 138 -47.78 7.06 2.78
CA THR A 138 -46.80 6.07 2.33
C THR A 138 -45.44 6.64 2.69
N VAL A 139 -44.90 6.20 3.82
CA VAL A 139 -43.49 6.35 4.14
C VAL A 139 -42.76 5.61 3.03
N LYS A 140 -42.35 6.35 1.98
CA LYS A 140 -41.44 5.85 0.95
C LYS A 140 -40.14 5.52 1.66
N THR A 141 -39.99 4.26 2.07
CA THR A 141 -38.69 3.74 2.49
C THR A 141 -37.74 3.96 1.34
N LEU A 142 -36.78 4.88 1.53
CA LEU A 142 -35.76 5.17 0.55
C LEU A 142 -35.05 3.85 0.20
N PRO A 143 -34.86 3.54 -1.09
CA PRO A 143 -34.17 2.32 -1.48
C PRO A 143 -32.81 2.30 -0.82
N LYS A 144 -32.59 1.29 0.02
CA LYS A 144 -31.35 1.13 0.78
C LYS A 144 -30.23 0.91 -0.23
N VAL A 145 -29.39 1.93 -0.42
CA VAL A 145 -28.27 1.85 -1.38
C VAL A 145 -27.33 0.74 -0.93
N GLN A 146 -27.13 -0.25 -1.80
CA GLN A 146 -26.24 -1.38 -1.55
C GLN A 146 -24.93 -1.21 -2.31
N LYS A 147 -23.86 -1.81 -1.79
CA LYS A 147 -22.61 -1.92 -2.53
C LYS A 147 -22.84 -2.75 -3.81
N ARG A 148 -22.02 -2.46 -4.82
CA ARG A 148 -21.93 -3.28 -6.03
C ARG A 148 -21.65 -4.75 -5.70
N SER A 149 -22.13 -5.68 -6.51
CA SER A 149 -21.88 -7.13 -6.38
C SER A 149 -20.86 -7.65 -7.40
N ASP A 150 -20.66 -6.98 -8.53
CA ASP A 150 -19.76 -7.39 -9.62
C ASP A 150 -18.32 -6.83 -9.50
N TYR A 151 -17.90 -6.36 -8.33
CA TYR A 151 -16.51 -5.92 -8.10
C TYR A 151 -15.53 -7.11 -8.06
N LEU A 152 -14.27 -6.85 -8.41
CA LEU A 152 -13.23 -7.88 -8.41
C LEU A 152 -12.92 -8.37 -6.99
N SER A 153 -12.78 -9.70 -6.85
CA SER A 153 -12.17 -10.28 -5.66
C SER A 153 -10.71 -9.84 -5.55
N TRP A 154 -10.13 -9.95 -4.35
CA TRP A 154 -8.73 -9.58 -4.16
C TRP A 154 -7.77 -10.47 -4.94
N ASP A 155 -8.01 -11.78 -4.96
CA ASP A 155 -7.15 -12.72 -5.67
C ASP A 155 -7.26 -12.50 -7.19
N ASP A 156 -8.47 -12.26 -7.73
CA ASP A 156 -8.64 -11.89 -9.15
C ASP A 156 -7.97 -10.56 -9.46
N TYR A 157 -8.05 -9.57 -8.56
CA TYR A 157 -7.40 -8.27 -8.73
C TYR A 157 -5.87 -8.42 -8.78
N PHE A 158 -5.24 -9.10 -7.83
CA PHE A 158 -3.79 -9.26 -7.80
C PHE A 158 -3.28 -10.15 -8.94
N MET A 159 -4.02 -11.19 -9.30
CA MET A 159 -3.72 -11.97 -10.49
C MET A 159 -3.86 -11.11 -11.76
N SER A 160 -4.89 -10.26 -11.85
CA SER A 160 -5.04 -9.32 -12.97
C SER A 160 -3.88 -8.32 -13.05
N VAL A 161 -3.37 -7.85 -11.92
CA VAL A 161 -2.16 -7.01 -11.89
C VAL A 161 -0.94 -7.77 -12.42
N ALA A 162 -0.77 -9.05 -12.07
CA ALA A 162 0.31 -9.87 -12.61
C ALA A 162 0.18 -10.01 -14.15
N PHE A 163 -1.01 -10.29 -14.68
CA PHE A 163 -1.24 -10.35 -16.13
C PHE A 163 -1.06 -8.99 -16.83
N LEU A 164 -1.54 -7.89 -16.23
CA LEU A 164 -1.33 -6.54 -16.75
C LEU A 164 0.16 -6.19 -16.79
N SER A 165 0.91 -6.62 -15.78
CA SER A 165 2.36 -6.43 -15.73
C SER A 165 3.08 -7.24 -16.81
N ALA A 166 2.60 -8.45 -17.12
CA ALA A 166 3.13 -9.26 -18.22
C ALA A 166 3.10 -8.52 -19.57
N MET A 167 2.08 -7.66 -19.80
CA MET A 167 1.98 -6.84 -21.02
C MET A 167 3.12 -5.81 -21.19
N ARG A 168 3.97 -5.62 -20.17
CA ARG A 168 5.19 -4.79 -20.25
C ARG A 168 6.43 -5.54 -20.76
N SER A 169 6.37 -6.87 -20.85
CA SER A 169 7.44 -7.71 -21.40
C SER A 169 7.60 -7.49 -22.90
N LYS A 170 8.85 -7.54 -23.37
CA LYS A 170 9.22 -7.43 -24.79
C LYS A 170 9.55 -8.79 -25.39
N ASP A 171 9.52 -9.84 -24.58
CA ASP A 171 9.74 -11.20 -25.02
C ASP A 171 8.65 -11.58 -26.03
N PRO A 172 8.98 -11.87 -27.31
CA PRO A 172 7.98 -12.17 -28.33
C PRO A 172 7.33 -13.55 -28.14
N SER A 173 7.96 -14.44 -27.36
CA SER A 173 7.50 -15.82 -27.19
C SER A 173 6.62 -16.01 -25.96
N THR A 174 6.97 -15.39 -24.84
CA THR A 174 6.30 -15.65 -23.56
C THR A 174 6.32 -14.43 -22.68
N GLN A 175 5.15 -13.97 -22.27
CA GLN A 175 4.99 -12.85 -21.37
C GLN A 175 4.47 -13.37 -20.02
N VAL A 176 5.28 -13.21 -18.98
CA VAL A 176 4.96 -13.58 -17.60
C VAL A 176 5.04 -12.33 -16.74
N GLY A 177 4.10 -12.19 -15.82
CA GLY A 177 4.13 -11.16 -14.80
C GLY A 177 3.92 -11.75 -13.41
N ALA A 178 4.39 -10.99 -12.42
CA ALA A 178 4.32 -11.33 -11.01
C ALA A 178 3.99 -10.09 -10.17
N CYS A 179 3.24 -10.29 -9.09
CA CYS A 179 2.79 -9.27 -8.16
C CYS A 179 2.97 -9.78 -6.73
N ILE A 180 3.68 -9.06 -5.89
CA ILE A 180 3.92 -9.41 -4.48
C ILE A 180 3.06 -8.51 -3.61
N VAL A 181 2.34 -9.13 -2.67
CA VAL A 181 1.34 -8.50 -1.83
C VAL A 181 1.59 -8.84 -0.37
N ASN A 182 1.55 -7.85 0.51
CA ASN A 182 1.71 -8.05 1.95
C ASN A 182 0.38 -8.47 2.64
N SER A 183 0.43 -8.73 3.95
CA SER A 183 -0.74 -9.12 4.76
C SER A 183 -1.85 -8.07 4.80
N GLU A 184 -1.52 -6.80 4.59
CA GLU A 184 -2.46 -5.67 4.52
C GLU A 184 -3.06 -5.49 3.12
N ARG A 185 -2.85 -6.44 2.19
CA ARG A 185 -3.32 -6.38 0.80
C ARG A 185 -2.74 -5.20 0.01
N LYS A 186 -1.53 -4.78 0.36
CA LYS A 186 -0.78 -3.74 -0.37
C LYS A 186 0.21 -4.40 -1.31
N ILE A 187 0.24 -3.93 -2.55
CA ILE A 187 1.23 -4.35 -3.54
C ILE A 187 2.58 -3.76 -3.13
N VAL A 188 3.55 -4.64 -2.88
CA VAL A 188 4.90 -4.27 -2.44
C VAL A 188 5.97 -4.56 -3.49
N GLY A 189 5.65 -5.30 -4.55
CA GLY A 189 6.57 -5.55 -5.66
C GLY A 189 5.82 -6.00 -6.92
N ILE A 190 6.28 -5.58 -8.08
CA ILE A 190 5.74 -5.98 -9.39
C ILE A 190 6.90 -6.30 -10.32
N GLY A 191 6.74 -7.34 -11.12
CA GLY A 191 7.74 -7.77 -12.10
C GLY A 191 7.12 -8.36 -13.35
N TYR A 192 7.89 -8.33 -14.43
CA TYR A 192 7.64 -9.03 -15.68
C TYR A 192 8.97 -9.55 -16.23
N ASN A 193 8.95 -10.55 -17.10
CA ASN A 193 10.19 -11.07 -17.69
C ASN A 193 10.80 -10.08 -18.69
N GLY A 194 12.11 -9.86 -18.59
CA GLY A 194 12.84 -8.89 -19.40
C GLY A 194 14.34 -8.97 -19.18
N PHE A 195 15.14 -8.26 -19.97
CA PHE A 195 16.58 -8.17 -19.74
C PHE A 195 16.92 -7.34 -18.50
N PRO A 196 18.16 -7.45 -17.97
CA PRO A 196 18.59 -6.69 -16.82
C PRO A 196 18.53 -5.18 -17.06
N ASN A 197 18.49 -4.41 -15.99
CA ASN A 197 18.50 -2.95 -16.07
C ASN A 197 19.70 -2.45 -16.87
N ARG A 198 19.44 -1.53 -17.81
CA ARG A 198 20.44 -0.91 -18.70
C ARG A 198 21.01 -1.84 -19.77
N CYS A 199 20.44 -3.02 -19.98
CA CYS A 199 20.67 -3.82 -21.17
C CYS A 199 19.54 -3.51 -22.18
N GLY A 200 19.89 -3.10 -23.40
CA GLY A 200 18.90 -2.74 -24.42
C GLY A 200 18.08 -3.94 -24.87
N ASP A 201 16.76 -3.78 -25.00
CA ASP A 201 15.86 -4.82 -25.53
C ASP A 201 16.14 -5.15 -27.01
N ASP A 202 16.86 -4.27 -27.73
CA ASP A 202 17.28 -4.44 -29.12
C ASP A 202 18.75 -4.89 -29.26
N GLU A 203 19.51 -4.93 -28.16
CA GLU A 203 20.95 -5.26 -28.15
C GLU A 203 21.21 -6.74 -27.83
N LEU A 204 20.27 -7.41 -27.16
CA LEU A 204 20.37 -8.79 -26.72
C LEU A 204 19.38 -9.69 -27.48
N PRO A 205 19.72 -10.96 -27.72
CA PRO A 205 18.88 -11.84 -28.52
C PRO A 205 17.64 -12.29 -27.75
N TRP A 206 16.48 -12.16 -28.41
CA TRP A 206 15.21 -12.76 -27.94
C TRP A 206 15.00 -14.20 -28.41
N ALA A 207 15.89 -14.71 -29.26
CA ALA A 207 15.76 -16.02 -29.88
C ALA A 207 15.79 -17.14 -28.83
N ARG A 208 15.05 -18.22 -29.13
CA ARG A 208 14.99 -19.43 -28.29
C ARG A 208 15.99 -20.49 -28.72
N GLU A 209 16.47 -20.39 -29.95
CA GLU A 209 17.37 -21.34 -30.60
C GLU A 209 18.52 -20.55 -31.21
N SER A 210 19.70 -21.15 -31.26
CA SER A 210 20.90 -20.54 -31.81
C SER A 210 21.27 -21.26 -33.10
N GLU A 211 21.48 -20.49 -34.17
CA GLU A 211 22.00 -21.02 -35.44
C GLU A 211 23.45 -21.51 -35.31
N THR A 212 24.24 -20.88 -34.41
CA THR A 212 25.64 -21.24 -34.19
C THR A 212 25.84 -22.28 -33.08
N ASN A 213 24.74 -22.80 -32.51
CA ASN A 213 24.73 -23.61 -31.28
C ASN A 213 25.37 -22.92 -30.06
N SER A 214 25.54 -21.60 -30.10
CA SER A 214 26.02 -20.82 -28.97
C SER A 214 24.85 -20.44 -28.04
N PRO A 215 24.92 -20.76 -26.74
CA PRO A 215 23.93 -20.28 -25.77
C PRO A 215 23.79 -18.75 -25.74
N LEU A 216 24.86 -18.03 -26.12
CA LEU A 216 24.90 -16.56 -26.14
C LEU A 216 24.02 -15.95 -27.24
N ASP A 217 23.60 -16.72 -28.24
CA ASP A 217 22.67 -16.23 -29.26
C ASP A 217 21.20 -16.42 -28.84
N THR A 218 20.97 -16.93 -27.63
CA THR A 218 19.63 -17.16 -27.09
C THR A 218 19.34 -16.21 -25.95
N LYS A 219 18.05 -16.00 -25.65
CA LYS A 219 17.65 -15.16 -24.51
C LYS A 219 17.99 -15.73 -23.14
N TYR A 220 18.21 -17.05 -23.03
CA TYR A 220 18.23 -17.75 -21.75
C TYR A 220 19.33 -17.31 -20.77
N PRO A 221 20.54 -16.95 -21.20
CA PRO A 221 21.56 -16.43 -20.29
C PRO A 221 21.24 -15.02 -19.75
N TYR A 222 20.38 -14.27 -20.44
CA TYR A 222 20.18 -12.84 -20.19
C TYR A 222 18.85 -12.52 -19.54
N VAL A 223 17.79 -13.27 -19.84
CA VAL A 223 16.44 -12.93 -19.40
C VAL A 223 16.28 -13.11 -17.89
N CYS A 224 15.84 -12.04 -17.21
CA CYS A 224 15.37 -12.11 -15.83
C CYS A 224 13.88 -12.48 -15.81
N HIS A 225 13.51 -13.45 -14.98
CA HIS A 225 12.13 -13.88 -14.81
C HIS A 225 11.29 -12.85 -14.04
N ALA A 226 9.97 -12.94 -14.19
CA ALA A 226 9.03 -12.01 -13.56
C ALA A 226 9.10 -12.02 -12.03
N GLU A 227 9.26 -13.21 -11.43
CA GLU A 227 9.36 -13.44 -10.00
C GLU A 227 10.61 -12.79 -9.41
N MET A 228 11.74 -12.95 -10.11
CA MET A 228 13.01 -12.31 -9.76
C MET A 228 12.86 -10.79 -9.80
N ASN A 229 12.33 -10.26 -10.89
CA ASN A 229 12.12 -8.83 -11.04
C ASN A 229 11.14 -8.28 -10.00
N ALA A 230 10.08 -9.00 -9.64
CA ALA A 230 9.15 -8.56 -8.60
C ALA A 230 9.81 -8.45 -7.21
N ILE A 231 10.69 -9.40 -6.85
CA ILE A 231 11.45 -9.38 -5.59
C ILE A 231 12.48 -8.24 -5.56
N LEU A 232 13.14 -7.98 -6.70
CA LEU A 232 14.15 -6.93 -6.82
C LEU A 232 13.53 -5.53 -6.89
N ASN A 233 12.35 -5.40 -7.49
CA ASN A 233 11.63 -4.11 -7.64
C ASN A 233 10.75 -3.75 -6.43
N LYS A 234 10.91 -4.45 -5.29
CA LYS A 234 10.10 -4.18 -4.12
C LYS A 234 10.25 -2.73 -3.62
N ASN A 235 9.15 -2.13 -3.19
CA ASN A 235 9.13 -0.80 -2.56
C ASN A 235 9.07 -0.88 -1.02
N SER A 236 9.27 -2.08 -0.46
CA SER A 236 9.35 -2.37 0.97
C SER A 236 10.77 -2.79 1.36
N THR A 237 11.07 -2.75 2.67
CA THR A 237 12.37 -3.21 3.21
C THR A 237 12.63 -4.69 2.89
N ASP A 238 11.59 -5.52 3.03
CA ASP A 238 11.61 -6.92 2.65
C ASP A 238 10.22 -7.38 2.18
N VAL A 239 10.13 -8.63 1.73
CA VAL A 239 8.89 -9.28 1.30
C VAL A 239 8.60 -10.52 2.16
N LYS A 240 9.10 -10.54 3.40
CA LYS A 240 8.90 -11.66 4.31
C LYS A 240 7.41 -11.80 4.65
N GLY A 241 6.91 -13.03 4.63
CA GLY A 241 5.50 -13.34 4.87
C GLY A 241 4.54 -12.84 3.78
N CYS A 242 5.03 -12.30 2.66
CA CYS A 242 4.17 -11.84 1.57
C CYS A 242 3.64 -13.02 0.73
N THR A 243 2.60 -12.73 -0.07
CA THR A 243 2.08 -13.62 -1.10
C THR A 243 2.52 -13.15 -2.49
N MET A 244 3.04 -14.05 -3.32
CA MET A 244 3.32 -13.78 -4.74
C MET A 244 2.20 -14.32 -5.63
N TYR A 245 1.58 -13.45 -6.42
CA TYR A 245 0.69 -13.82 -7.53
C TYR A 245 1.50 -13.86 -8.82
N VAL A 246 1.46 -14.95 -9.57
CA VAL A 246 2.27 -15.13 -10.79
C VAL A 246 1.47 -15.82 -11.91
N ALA A 247 1.67 -15.38 -13.16
CA ALA A 247 0.93 -15.93 -14.29
C ALA A 247 1.28 -17.41 -14.60
N LEU A 248 2.53 -17.82 -14.33
CA LEU A 248 3.05 -19.17 -14.57
C LEU A 248 3.75 -19.68 -13.30
N PHE A 249 3.61 -20.97 -12.99
CA PHE A 249 4.28 -21.59 -11.84
C PHE A 249 5.80 -21.31 -11.87
N PRO A 250 6.44 -20.99 -10.74
CA PRO A 250 7.84 -20.57 -10.75
C PRO A 250 8.79 -21.74 -11.04
N CYS A 251 9.85 -21.49 -11.83
CA CYS A 251 10.92 -22.45 -12.03
C CYS A 251 11.76 -22.64 -10.75
N ASN A 252 12.66 -23.63 -10.74
CA ASN A 252 13.49 -23.92 -9.57
C ASN A 252 14.40 -22.74 -9.15
N GLU A 253 14.93 -21.95 -10.09
CA GLU A 253 15.75 -20.77 -9.76
C GLU A 253 14.91 -19.67 -9.11
N CYS A 254 13.70 -19.41 -9.63
CA CYS A 254 12.75 -18.49 -9.01
C CYS A 254 12.30 -18.98 -7.63
N ALA A 255 12.08 -20.29 -7.45
CA ALA A 255 11.74 -20.87 -6.15
C ALA A 255 12.82 -20.61 -5.10
N LYS A 256 14.12 -20.75 -5.45
CA LYS A 256 15.22 -20.38 -4.55
C LYS A 256 15.12 -18.92 -4.11
N LEU A 257 14.87 -18.00 -5.04
CA LEU A 257 14.73 -16.57 -4.73
C LEU A 257 13.52 -16.29 -3.85
N ILE A 258 12.37 -16.91 -4.15
CA ILE A 258 11.13 -16.79 -3.37
C ILE A 258 11.40 -17.23 -1.92
N ILE A 259 11.97 -18.42 -1.72
CA ILE A 259 12.30 -18.98 -0.41
C ILE A 259 13.25 -18.05 0.35
N GLN A 260 14.37 -17.67 -0.26
CA GLN A 260 15.38 -16.83 0.40
C GLN A 260 14.88 -15.41 0.68
N SER A 261 13.90 -14.91 -0.08
CA SER A 261 13.25 -13.62 0.18
C SER A 261 12.24 -13.65 1.33
N GLY A 262 11.86 -14.85 1.79
CA GLY A 262 10.93 -15.08 2.88
C GLY A 262 9.45 -15.01 2.49
N ILE A 263 9.12 -15.08 1.20
CA ILE A 263 7.73 -15.18 0.73
C ILE A 263 7.13 -16.50 1.22
N SER A 264 5.95 -16.46 1.82
CA SER A 264 5.32 -17.62 2.47
C SER A 264 4.26 -18.31 1.61
N ARG A 265 3.73 -17.61 0.60
CA ARG A 265 2.65 -18.13 -0.27
C ARG A 265 2.82 -17.72 -1.72
N ILE A 266 2.53 -18.64 -2.64
CA ILE A 266 2.45 -18.42 -4.08
C ILE A 266 1.02 -18.71 -4.55
N VAL A 267 0.47 -17.84 -5.38
CA VAL A 267 -0.77 -18.04 -6.11
C VAL A 267 -0.44 -17.99 -7.60
N TYR A 268 -0.61 -19.10 -8.32
CA TYR A 268 -0.23 -19.20 -9.73
C TYR A 268 -1.44 -19.43 -10.63
N CYS A 269 -1.42 -18.93 -11.86
CA CYS A 269 -2.53 -19.16 -12.80
C CYS A 269 -2.35 -20.44 -13.63
N SER A 270 -1.17 -20.62 -14.25
CA SER A 270 -0.87 -21.76 -15.12
C SER A 270 0.24 -22.65 -14.54
N ASP A 271 0.08 -23.98 -14.65
CA ASP A 271 1.12 -24.98 -14.41
C ASP A 271 1.31 -25.90 -15.63
N LYS A 272 1.39 -25.28 -16.82
CA LYS A 272 1.49 -26.03 -18.10
C LYS A 272 2.77 -26.87 -18.24
N TYR A 273 3.81 -26.57 -17.46
CA TYR A 273 5.09 -27.27 -17.49
C TYR A 273 5.30 -28.18 -16.27
N LYS A 274 4.21 -28.62 -15.62
CA LYS A 274 4.29 -29.42 -14.39
C LYS A 274 5.22 -30.63 -14.45
N GLN A 275 5.39 -31.27 -15.61
CA GLN A 275 6.25 -32.45 -15.73
C GLN A 275 7.73 -32.13 -16.00
N ASP A 276 8.06 -30.88 -16.33
CA ASP A 276 9.46 -30.47 -16.55
C ASP A 276 10.24 -30.50 -15.23
N TRP A 277 11.48 -30.98 -15.29
CA TRP A 277 12.32 -31.19 -14.12
C TRP A 277 12.54 -29.91 -13.29
N LYS A 278 12.53 -28.72 -13.92
CA LYS A 278 12.65 -27.43 -13.22
C LYS A 278 11.45 -27.17 -12.31
N PHE A 279 10.27 -27.58 -12.73
CA PHE A 279 9.02 -27.38 -11.99
C PHE A 279 8.84 -28.47 -10.91
N VAL A 280 9.30 -29.69 -11.18
CA VAL A 280 9.41 -30.76 -10.17
C VAL A 280 10.38 -30.36 -9.07
N ALA A 281 11.58 -29.86 -9.42
CA ALA A 281 12.55 -29.37 -8.45
C ALA A 281 12.04 -28.14 -7.68
N SER A 282 11.33 -27.23 -8.35
CA SER A 282 10.65 -26.09 -7.72
C SER A 282 9.70 -26.53 -6.61
N ARG A 283 8.79 -27.47 -6.88
CA ARG A 283 7.86 -28.00 -5.85
C ARG A 283 8.61 -28.65 -4.69
N ARG A 284 9.61 -29.49 -4.95
CA ARG A 284 10.43 -30.09 -3.88
C ARG A 284 11.04 -29.02 -2.96
N LEU A 285 11.61 -27.96 -3.53
CA LEU A 285 12.18 -26.85 -2.75
C LEU A 285 11.11 -26.12 -1.93
N LEU A 286 9.96 -25.80 -2.54
CA LEU A 286 8.86 -25.10 -1.87
C LEU A 286 8.26 -25.94 -0.75
N ASP A 287 8.04 -27.23 -0.97
CA ASP A 287 7.54 -28.19 0.02
C ASP A 287 8.51 -28.30 1.20
N MET A 288 9.81 -28.45 0.94
CA MET A 288 10.85 -28.50 2.00
C MET A 288 10.94 -27.21 2.81
N ALA A 289 10.75 -26.06 2.17
CA ALA A 289 10.79 -24.75 2.81
C ALA A 289 9.47 -24.35 3.49
N GLY A 290 8.39 -25.14 3.32
CA GLY A 290 7.07 -24.82 3.85
C GLY A 290 6.39 -23.61 3.17
N VAL A 291 6.79 -23.28 1.92
CA VAL A 291 6.14 -22.22 1.15
C VAL A 291 4.89 -22.79 0.47
N GLN A 292 3.73 -22.27 0.84
CA GLN A 292 2.46 -22.73 0.29
C GLN A 292 2.30 -22.29 -1.16
N TYR A 293 1.75 -23.14 -2.03
CA TYR A 293 1.39 -22.74 -3.39
C TYR A 293 0.01 -23.28 -3.77
N THR A 294 -0.81 -22.43 -4.38
CA THR A 294 -2.18 -22.78 -4.80
C THR A 294 -2.46 -22.25 -6.20
N GLN A 295 -3.11 -23.06 -7.03
CA GLN A 295 -3.57 -22.58 -8.33
C GLN A 295 -4.77 -21.65 -8.13
N HIS A 296 -4.75 -20.50 -8.81
CA HIS A 296 -5.82 -19.52 -8.77
C HIS A 296 -7.09 -20.07 -9.44
N GLN A 297 -8.22 -19.95 -8.74
CA GLN A 297 -9.53 -20.33 -9.26
C GLN A 297 -10.18 -19.10 -9.89
N LEU A 298 -9.97 -18.93 -11.20
CA LEU A 298 -10.49 -17.79 -11.96
C LEU A 298 -12.02 -17.73 -11.86
N GLN A 299 -12.53 -16.67 -11.21
CA GLN A 299 -13.98 -16.39 -11.21
C GLN A 299 -14.43 -15.80 -12.55
N ARG A 300 -13.50 -15.19 -13.29
CA ARG A 300 -13.70 -14.60 -14.60
C ARG A 300 -12.51 -14.95 -15.49
N SER A 301 -12.78 -15.29 -16.75
CA SER A 301 -11.73 -15.54 -17.75
C SER A 301 -11.11 -14.26 -18.31
N LYS A 302 -11.76 -13.11 -18.14
CA LYS A 302 -11.32 -11.82 -18.68
C LYS A 302 -11.69 -10.65 -17.77
N VAL A 303 -10.78 -9.68 -17.68
CA VAL A 303 -11.01 -8.36 -17.09
C VAL A 303 -10.75 -7.31 -18.18
N VAL A 304 -11.65 -6.35 -18.31
CA VAL A 304 -11.55 -5.27 -19.31
C VAL A 304 -11.20 -3.97 -18.57
N ILE A 305 -10.12 -3.32 -19.00
CA ILE A 305 -9.76 -1.96 -18.58
C ILE A 305 -10.18 -1.03 -19.71
N ASP A 306 -11.25 -0.28 -19.49
CA ASP A 306 -11.78 0.70 -20.44
C ASP A 306 -11.44 2.11 -19.95
N PHE A 307 -10.55 2.79 -20.66
CA PHE A 307 -10.13 4.16 -20.32
C PHE A 307 -11.24 5.20 -20.50
N THR A 308 -12.35 4.85 -21.16
CA THR A 308 -13.52 5.72 -21.38
C THR A 308 -14.63 5.52 -20.35
N SER A 309 -14.48 4.56 -19.43
CA SER A 309 -15.55 4.19 -18.50
C SER A 309 -15.86 5.24 -17.43
N VAL A 310 -14.93 6.17 -17.18
CA VAL A 310 -15.12 7.29 -16.26
C VAL A 310 -15.68 8.45 -17.07
N ARG A 311 -16.97 8.76 -16.88
CA ARG A 311 -17.64 9.94 -17.43
C ARG A 311 -17.63 11.08 -16.42
#